data_AF-A0A5B7KPJ0-F1
#
_entry.id   AF-A0A5B7KPJ0-F1
#
_cell.length_a   1.000
_cell.length_b   1.000
_cell.length_c   1.000
_cell.angle_alpha   90.00
_cell.angle_beta   90.00
_cell.angle_gamma   90.00
#
_symmetry.space_group_name_H-M   'P 1'
#
loop_
_entity.id
_entity.type
_entity.pdbx_description
1 polymer ?
#
loop_
_entity_poly.entity_id
_entity_poly.type
_entity_poly.pdbx_seq_one_letter_code
_entity_poly.pdbx_strand_id
1 'polypeptide(L)'
;MGVIVRVRLKVRVGEGLEWVCGRVWWEGGNDPGRLARPYTEGGPCSLCPGACRSLCPRRRCPLCTNSCTYSDLWVNCGTLDQQWHEWLCNTKTTQGVERFKNCRATCQCVNEIT
;
A
#
# COMPACT_ATOMS: atom_id res chain seq x y z
N MET A 1 -12.34 -2.10 0.67
CA MET A 1 -12.47 -0.87 1.50
C MET A 1 -11.54 0.19 0.92
N GLY A 2 -12.07 1.31 0.41
CA GLY A 2 -11.28 2.37 -0.23
C GLY A 2 -10.79 3.50 0.68
N VAL A 3 -9.52 3.89 0.54
CA VAL A 3 -8.93 5.18 0.87
C VAL A 3 -9.53 6.27 0.01
N ILE A 4 -9.53 7.47 0.56
CA ILE A 4 -9.68 8.70 -0.19
C ILE A 4 -8.29 9.33 -0.34
N VAL A 5 -7.75 9.34 -1.56
CA VAL A 5 -6.50 10.04 -1.89
C VAL A 5 -6.82 11.48 -2.25
N ARG A 6 -6.06 12.44 -1.71
CA ARG A 6 -6.19 13.86 -2.06
C ARG A 6 -5.38 14.16 -3.31
N VAL A 7 -6.07 14.44 -4.42
CA VAL A 7 -5.44 14.86 -5.68
C VAL A 7 -5.58 16.36 -5.81
N ARG A 8 -4.47 17.06 -6.04
CA ARG A 8 -4.50 18.50 -6.28
C ARG A 8 -4.80 18.77 -7.75
N LEU A 9 -6.05 19.11 -8.05
CA LEU A 9 -6.51 19.46 -9.38
C LEU A 9 -6.45 20.98 -9.54
N LYS A 10 -5.95 21.44 -10.69
CA LYS A 10 -6.05 22.85 -11.08
C LYS A 10 -7.31 22.99 -11.92
N VAL A 11 -8.36 23.59 -11.38
CA VAL A 11 -9.64 23.78 -12.06
C VAL A 11 -9.83 25.25 -12.41
N ARG A 12 -10.51 25.52 -13.52
CA ARG A 12 -10.88 26.89 -13.91
C ARG A 12 -12.23 27.23 -13.27
N VAL A 13 -12.27 28.31 -12.50
CA VAL A 13 -13.46 28.81 -11.83
C VAL A 13 -13.61 30.29 -12.23
N GLY A 14 -14.62 30.58 -13.05
CA GLY A 14 -14.75 31.89 -13.71
C GLY A 14 -13.55 32.19 -14.61
N GLU A 15 -12.98 33.39 -14.48
CA GLU A 15 -11.76 33.81 -15.20
C GLU A 15 -10.45 33.37 -14.50
N GLY A 16 -10.55 32.72 -13.33
CA GLY A 16 -9.42 32.33 -12.49
C GLY A 16 -9.10 30.82 -12.51
N LEU A 17 -7.93 30.46 -12.00
CA LEU A 17 -7.53 29.08 -11.73
C LEU A 17 -7.48 28.83 -10.22
N GLU A 18 -8.17 27.81 -9.74
CA GLU A 18 -8.22 27.39 -8.33
C GLU A 18 -7.61 25.99 -8.16
N TRP A 19 -6.96 25.74 -7.01
CA TRP A 19 -6.47 24.43 -6.63
C TRP A 19 -7.47 23.70 -5.76
N VAL A 20 -8.13 22.69 -6.30
CA VAL A 20 -9.06 21.84 -5.55
C VAL A 20 -8.37 20.53 -5.18
N CYS A 21 -8.39 20.18 -3.90
CA CYS A 21 -8.05 18.83 -3.46
C CYS A 21 -9.26 17.91 -3.70
N GLY A 22 -9.27 17.20 -4.82
CA GLY A 22 -10.23 16.15 -5.14
C GLY A 22 -9.99 14.90 -4.29
N ARG A 23 -11.06 14.13 -4.06
CA ARG A 23 -11.06 12.86 -3.33
C ARG A 23 -11.15 11.71 -4.33
N VAL A 24 -10.09 10.92 -4.49
CA VAL A 24 -10.11 9.71 -5.34
C VAL A 24 -10.25 8.49 -4.44
N TRP A 25 -11.23 7.64 -4.72
CA TRP A 25 -11.37 6.35 -4.05
C TRP A 25 -10.29 5.38 -4.55
N TRP A 26 -9.47 4.87 -3.64
CA TRP A 26 -8.43 3.87 -3.88
C TRP A 26 -8.58 2.76 -2.86
N GLU A 27 -8.80 1.51 -3.23
CA GLU A 27 -8.90 0.39 -2.27
C GLU A 27 -7.63 0.29 -1.37
N GLY A 28 -7.73 0.36 -0.02
CA GLY A 28 -6.65 -0.02 0.91
C GLY A 28 -6.09 0.98 1.95
N GLY A 29 -6.82 1.99 2.40
CA GLY A 29 -6.29 2.96 3.37
C GLY A 29 -7.38 3.77 4.05
N ASN A 30 -6.98 4.68 4.95
CA ASN A 30 -7.87 5.21 6.00
C ASN A 30 -8.49 4.06 6.81
N ASP A 31 -7.71 3.00 7.06
CA ASP A 31 -8.09 1.92 7.97
C ASP A 31 -8.50 2.56 9.32
N PRO A 32 -9.75 2.33 9.78
CA PRO A 32 -10.25 2.89 11.03
C PRO A 32 -9.33 2.64 12.24
N GLY A 33 -8.64 1.49 12.28
CA GLY A 33 -7.69 1.15 13.33
C GLY A 33 -6.34 1.86 13.22
N ARG A 34 -6.04 2.48 12.07
CA ARG A 34 -4.75 3.11 11.77
C ARG A 34 -4.83 4.57 11.35
N LEU A 35 -5.99 5.23 11.51
CA LEU A 35 -6.15 6.65 11.16
C LEU A 35 -5.12 7.56 11.82
N ALA A 36 -4.75 7.28 13.07
CA ALA A 36 -3.72 8.04 13.80
C ALA A 36 -2.28 7.65 13.41
N ARG A 37 -2.07 6.47 12.83
CA ARG A 37 -0.77 5.91 12.43
C ARG A 37 -0.85 5.32 11.01
N PRO A 38 -1.00 6.18 9.99
CA PRO A 38 -1.23 5.76 8.60
C PRO A 38 0.03 5.19 7.92
N TYR A 39 1.19 5.26 8.57
CA TYR A 39 2.45 4.69 8.12
C TYR A 39 3.20 4.05 9.30
N THR A 40 4.12 3.15 8.98
CA THR A 40 5.02 2.56 9.99
C THR A 40 5.99 3.62 10.47
N GLU A 41 6.10 3.78 11.79
CA GLU A 41 7.08 4.69 12.40
C GLU A 41 8.50 4.16 12.19
N GLY A 42 9.43 5.07 11.87
CA GLY A 42 10.83 4.71 11.69
C GLY A 42 11.62 5.76 10.91
N GLY A 43 12.90 5.45 10.69
CA GLY A 43 13.76 6.24 9.83
C GLY A 43 13.26 6.22 8.37
N PRO A 44 13.45 7.31 7.59
CA PRO A 44 13.02 7.36 6.21
C PRO A 44 13.59 6.18 5.40
N CYS A 45 12.72 5.52 4.62
CA CYS A 45 13.08 4.38 3.76
C CYS A 45 13.73 3.17 4.47
N SER A 46 13.63 3.05 5.79
CA SER A 46 14.20 1.90 6.54
C SER A 46 13.70 0.53 6.04
N LEU A 47 12.49 0.48 5.50
CA LEU A 47 11.87 -0.73 4.93
C LEU A 47 12.19 -0.97 3.45
N CYS A 48 12.89 -0.05 2.78
CA CYS A 48 13.13 -0.10 1.33
C CYS A 48 14.51 0.44 0.92
N PRO A 49 15.62 -0.03 1.52
CA PRO A 49 16.95 0.55 1.29
C PRO A 49 17.38 0.55 -0.18
N GLY A 50 17.02 -0.49 -0.95
CA GLY A 50 17.34 -0.60 -2.38
C GLY A 50 16.39 0.15 -3.33
N ALA A 51 15.30 0.72 -2.81
CA ALA A 51 14.24 1.35 -3.62
C ALA A 51 13.85 2.74 -3.10
N CYS A 52 14.72 3.39 -2.34
CA CYS A 52 14.50 4.74 -1.84
C CYS A 52 14.89 5.79 -2.89
N ARG A 53 13.96 6.67 -3.25
CA ARG A 53 14.21 7.78 -4.18
C ARG A 53 13.69 9.10 -3.62
N SER A 54 14.41 10.19 -3.88
CA SER A 54 13.91 11.53 -3.57
C SER A 54 13.00 12.02 -4.69
N LEU A 55 11.69 12.10 -4.43
CA LEU A 55 10.69 12.42 -5.48
C LEU A 55 10.28 13.91 -5.53
N CYS A 56 10.70 14.73 -4.55
CA CYS A 56 10.32 16.16 -4.51
C CYS A 56 11.45 17.09 -4.93
N PRO A 57 11.11 18.28 -5.48
CA PRO A 57 12.07 19.37 -5.68
C PRO A 57 12.80 19.66 -4.37
N ARG A 58 14.12 19.87 -4.44
CA ARG A 58 15.03 20.04 -3.28
C ARG A 58 15.41 18.76 -2.51
N ARG A 59 15.02 17.56 -2.98
CA ARG A 59 15.46 16.24 -2.48
C ARG A 59 15.22 15.97 -0.97
N ARG A 60 14.19 16.58 -0.37
CA ARG A 60 13.86 16.42 1.07
C ARG A 60 12.74 15.40 1.36
N CYS A 61 12.30 14.67 0.35
CA CYS A 61 11.21 13.70 0.48
C CYS A 61 11.68 12.35 -0.07
N PRO A 62 12.49 11.60 0.69
CA PRO A 62 12.81 10.22 0.36
C PRO A 62 11.55 9.36 0.48
N LEU A 63 11.24 8.61 -0.57
CA LEU A 63 10.07 7.74 -0.66
C LEU A 63 10.48 6.39 -1.26
N CYS A 64 9.85 5.32 -0.78
CA CYS A 64 9.97 3.99 -1.34
C CYS A 64 9.30 3.93 -2.72
N THR A 65 9.93 3.26 -3.69
CA THR A 65 9.38 3.06 -5.04
C THR A 65 9.15 1.60 -5.41
N ASN A 66 9.24 0.69 -4.45
CA ASN A 66 9.01 -0.75 -4.55
C ASN A 66 7.61 -1.10 -4.01
N SER A 67 6.56 -0.47 -4.52
CA SER A 67 5.19 -0.81 -4.11
C SER A 67 4.76 -2.16 -4.69
N CYS A 68 4.18 -3.01 -3.85
CA CYS A 68 3.57 -4.28 -4.25
C CYS A 68 2.42 -4.03 -5.24
N THR A 69 2.37 -4.85 -6.29
CA THR A 69 1.30 -4.78 -7.31
C THR A 69 0.05 -5.57 -6.92
N TYR A 70 0.16 -6.41 -5.90
CA TYR A 70 -0.93 -7.20 -5.35
C TYR A 70 -1.40 -6.62 -4.02
N SER A 71 -2.57 -7.06 -3.58
CA SER A 71 -3.09 -6.74 -2.25
C SER A 71 -3.60 -8.01 -1.58
N ASP A 72 -3.60 -7.99 -0.25
CA ASP A 72 -4.25 -9.02 0.54
C ASP A 72 -5.72 -8.66 0.76
N LEU A 73 -6.58 -9.66 0.61
CA LEU A 73 -8.01 -9.57 0.86
C LEU A 73 -8.36 -9.92 2.31
N TRP A 74 -7.55 -10.77 2.94
CA TRP A 74 -7.71 -11.08 4.36
C TRP A 74 -6.82 -10.19 5.22
N VAL A 75 -7.39 -9.67 6.30
CA VAL A 75 -6.69 -8.75 7.21
C VAL A 75 -5.62 -9.42 8.06
N ASN A 76 -5.65 -10.75 8.17
CA ASN A 76 -4.76 -11.55 9.01
C ASN A 76 -3.69 -12.34 8.23
N CYS A 77 -3.47 -12.04 6.94
CA CYS A 77 -2.49 -12.74 6.12
C CYS A 77 -1.08 -12.75 6.75
N GLY A 78 -0.63 -11.63 7.32
CA GLY A 78 0.67 -11.56 7.99
C GLY A 78 0.79 -12.52 9.19
N THR A 79 -0.27 -12.68 9.98
CA THR A 79 -0.28 -13.65 11.09
C THR A 79 -0.33 -15.09 10.59
N LEU A 80 -1.10 -15.35 9.52
CA LEU A 80 -1.20 -16.67 8.91
C LEU A 80 0.13 -17.10 8.31
N ASP A 81 0.85 -16.19 7.67
CA ASP A 81 2.15 -16.43 7.05
C ASP A 81 3.22 -16.81 8.08
N GLN A 82 3.27 -16.07 9.19
CA GLN A 82 4.20 -16.33 10.30
C GLN A 82 4.03 -17.73 10.91
N GLN A 83 2.80 -18.27 10.91
CA GLN A 83 2.51 -19.57 11.53
C GLN A 83 2.48 -20.71 10.51
N TRP A 84 2.02 -20.45 9.28
CA TRP A 84 1.64 -21.46 8.30
C TRP A 84 1.94 -21.08 6.85
N HIS A 85 3.11 -20.50 6.58
CA HIS A 85 3.56 -20.09 5.24
C HIS A 85 3.28 -21.15 4.15
N GLU A 86 3.75 -22.39 4.35
CA GLU A 86 3.59 -23.48 3.37
C GLU A 86 2.11 -23.81 3.06
N TRP A 87 1.27 -23.80 4.09
CA TRP A 87 -0.16 -24.07 3.94
C TRP A 87 -0.90 -22.91 3.26
N LEU A 88 -0.43 -21.67 3.47
CA LEU A 88 -1.01 -20.45 2.91
C LEU A 88 -0.61 -20.25 1.44
N CYS A 89 0.69 -20.34 1.13
CA CYS A 89 1.25 -19.92 -0.15
C CYS A 89 1.53 -21.09 -1.11
N ASN A 90 1.84 -22.30 -0.60
CA ASN A 90 2.39 -23.40 -1.42
C ASN A 90 1.45 -24.59 -1.61
N THR A 91 0.24 -24.55 -1.04
CA THR A 91 -0.74 -25.64 -1.19
C THR A 91 -1.45 -25.58 -2.54
N LYS A 92 -1.38 -26.66 -3.34
CA LYS A 92 -1.94 -26.74 -4.71
C LYS A 92 -3.38 -27.27 -4.80
N THR A 93 -4.06 -27.47 -3.68
CA THR A 93 -5.49 -27.84 -3.71
C THR A 93 -6.33 -26.64 -4.15
N THR A 94 -7.59 -26.87 -4.53
CA THR A 94 -8.52 -25.78 -4.86
C THR A 94 -8.63 -24.76 -3.73
N GLN A 95 -8.70 -25.21 -2.47
CA GLN A 95 -8.71 -24.32 -1.32
C GLN A 95 -7.36 -23.62 -1.10
N GLY A 96 -6.24 -24.28 -1.41
CA GLY A 96 -4.91 -23.68 -1.32
C GLY A 96 -4.72 -22.54 -2.31
N VAL A 97 -5.19 -22.71 -3.55
CA VAL A 97 -5.20 -21.65 -4.56
C VAL A 97 -6.08 -20.47 -4.13
N GLU A 98 -7.20 -20.72 -3.46
CA GLU A 98 -8.06 -19.67 -2.92
C GLU A 98 -7.36 -18.88 -1.81
N ARG A 99 -6.71 -19.57 -0.85
CA ARG A 99 -5.91 -18.92 0.20
C ARG A 99 -4.80 -18.07 -0.38
N PHE A 100 -4.03 -18.61 -1.32
CA PHE A 100 -2.98 -17.88 -2.01
C PHE A 100 -3.52 -16.61 -2.69
N LYS A 101 -4.68 -16.68 -3.34
CA LYS A 101 -5.31 -15.49 -3.96
C LYS A 101 -5.72 -14.44 -2.94
N ASN A 102 -6.21 -14.86 -1.77
CA ASN A 102 -6.59 -13.95 -0.69
C ASN A 102 -5.40 -13.31 0.03
N CYS A 103 -4.24 -13.97 0.06
CA CYS A 103 -3.02 -13.49 0.70
C CYS A 103 -1.86 -13.28 -0.29
N ARG A 104 -2.19 -12.83 -1.50
CA ARG A 104 -1.25 -12.80 -2.61
C ARG A 104 -0.10 -11.83 -2.40
N ALA A 105 -0.35 -10.68 -1.77
CA ALA A 105 0.70 -9.72 -1.48
C ALA A 105 1.66 -10.31 -0.46
N THR A 106 1.15 -10.87 0.64
CA THR A 106 1.98 -11.57 1.64
C THR A 106 2.84 -12.68 1.01
N CYS A 107 2.27 -13.48 0.09
CA CYS A 107 2.99 -14.60 -0.53
C CYS A 107 4.00 -14.20 -1.62
N GLN A 108 3.79 -13.09 -2.35
CA GLN A 108 4.59 -12.76 -3.54
C GLN A 108 5.46 -11.50 -3.40
N CYS A 109 5.07 -10.55 -2.57
CA CYS A 109 5.69 -9.22 -2.49
C CYS A 109 6.82 -9.18 -1.45
N VAL A 110 7.84 -10.01 -1.68
CA VAL A 110 9.03 -10.06 -0.81
C VAL A 110 9.86 -8.80 -1.04
N ASN A 111 10.16 -8.07 0.03
CA ASN A 111 10.90 -6.79 0.00
C ASN A 111 10.19 -5.67 -0.78
N GLU A 112 8.86 -5.72 -0.88
CA GLU A 112 8.03 -4.66 -1.44
C GLU A 112 7.16 -4.03 -0.35
N ILE A 113 6.73 -2.78 -0.55
CA ILE A 113 5.81 -2.09 0.34
C ILE A 113 4.39 -2.54 0.01
N THR A 114 3.74 -3.19 0.98
CA THR A 114 2.35 -3.68 0.94
C THR A 114 1.41 -2.79 1.75
#